data_AF-A0A1H0B1P6-F1
#
_entry.id   AF-A0A1H0B1P6-F1
#
_cell.length_a   1.000
_cell.length_b   1.000
_cell.length_c   1.000
_cell.angle_alpha   90.00
_cell.angle_beta   90.00
_cell.angle_gamma   90.00
#
_symmetry.space_group_name_H-M   'P 1'
#
loop_
_entity.id
_entity.type
_entity.pdbx_description
1 polymer ?
#
loop_
_entity_poly.entity_id
_entity_poly.type
_entity_poly.pdbx_seq_one_letter_code
_entity_poly.pdbx_strand_id
1 'polypeptide(L)'
;MTAVLRPPAPAPAGTRARRSTAGWQLVAALGLATAGGLHVAAAVDHLSAGELAVGFFLLTALAQAGFAAWLVLGAWAGTRAGAGPVGLALLGTAGLLTLYVLAHTTGLLDAFAVHEAATGHAHDVPGRETVAVDPVTGVRFADGMPVGSAGPVAMDGLPASSAGHGPEAVGTAVVAAELLTLAALAALLPAPGRRRALDALVVLAGVAWALWLTGVLG
;
A
#
# COMPACT_ATOMS: atom_id res chain seq x y z
N MET A 1 71.49 11.09 -4.29
CA MET A 1 70.26 11.21 -5.11
C MET A 1 69.10 10.65 -4.31
N THR A 2 68.31 11.50 -3.67
CA THR A 2 67.10 11.12 -2.93
C THR A 2 65.92 11.10 -3.90
N ALA A 3 65.36 9.92 -4.18
CA ALA A 3 64.18 9.79 -5.01
C ALA A 3 62.97 10.35 -4.25
N VAL A 4 62.47 11.50 -4.69
CA VAL A 4 61.22 12.08 -4.18
C VAL A 4 60.06 11.24 -4.73
N LEU A 5 59.45 10.41 -3.88
CA LEU A 5 58.23 9.69 -4.18
C LEU A 5 57.10 10.70 -4.42
N ARG A 6 56.66 10.84 -5.67
CA ARG A 6 55.48 11.63 -6.03
C ARG A 6 54.25 10.96 -5.41
N PRO A 7 53.42 11.67 -4.63
CA PRO A 7 52.22 11.09 -4.03
C PRO A 7 51.25 10.60 -5.12
N PRO A 8 50.53 9.49 -4.88
CA PRO A 8 49.57 8.95 -5.85
C PRO A 8 48.49 10.00 -6.15
N ALA A 9 48.24 10.24 -7.43
CA ALA A 9 47.23 11.18 -7.86
C ALA A 9 45.85 10.76 -7.30
N PRO A 10 45.07 11.69 -6.72
CA PRO A 10 43.75 11.37 -6.20
C PRO A 10 42.87 10.85 -7.33
N ALA A 11 42.19 9.72 -7.10
CA ALA A 11 41.26 9.16 -8.07
C ALA A 11 40.20 10.21 -8.47
N PRO A 12 39.87 10.33 -9.76
CA PRO A 12 38.98 11.38 -10.25
C PRO A 12 37.59 11.27 -9.61
N ALA A 13 37.14 12.36 -8.97
CA ALA A 13 35.89 12.43 -8.20
C ALA A 13 34.65 11.93 -8.96
N GLY A 14 34.63 12.06 -10.29
CA GLY A 14 33.54 11.60 -11.15
C GLY A 14 33.31 10.08 -11.12
N THR A 15 34.36 9.27 -10.93
CA THR A 15 34.25 7.80 -10.89
C THR A 15 33.58 7.31 -9.61
N ARG A 16 33.92 7.92 -8.45
CA ARG A 16 33.29 7.61 -7.15
C ARG A 16 31.82 8.03 -7.14
N ALA A 17 31.51 9.23 -7.65
CA ALA A 17 30.13 9.70 -7.75
C ALA A 17 29.28 8.77 -8.63
N ARG A 18 29.80 8.27 -9.75
CA ARG A 18 29.09 7.33 -10.63
C ARG A 18 28.83 5.98 -9.97
N ARG A 19 29.82 5.41 -9.29
CA ARG A 19 29.65 4.14 -8.54
C ARG A 19 28.63 4.28 -7.41
N SER A 20 28.65 5.40 -6.70
CA SER A 20 27.67 5.68 -5.65
C SER A 20 26.24 5.76 -6.20
N THR A 21 26.02 6.44 -7.33
CA THR A 21 24.68 6.51 -7.95
C THR A 21 24.20 5.13 -8.41
N ALA A 22 25.05 4.33 -9.05
CA ALA A 22 24.68 2.98 -9.49
C ALA A 22 24.31 2.07 -8.31
N GLY A 23 25.06 2.16 -7.20
CA GLY A 23 24.72 1.44 -5.96
C GLY A 23 23.33 1.81 -5.44
N TRP A 24 23.01 3.10 -5.37
CA TRP A 24 21.69 3.57 -4.94
C TRP A 24 20.57 3.18 -5.92
N GLN A 25 20.83 3.11 -7.22
CA GLN A 25 19.85 2.63 -8.21
C GLN A 25 19.51 1.16 -7.96
N LEU A 26 20.50 0.33 -7.65
CA LEU A 26 20.28 -1.09 -7.34
C LEU A 26 19.56 -1.28 -6.00
N VAL A 27 19.88 -0.47 -4.99
CA VAL A 27 19.15 -0.49 -3.71
C VAL A 27 17.68 -0.10 -3.90
N ALA A 28 17.42 0.96 -4.66
CA ALA A 28 16.05 1.38 -4.99
C ALA A 28 15.31 0.31 -5.81
N ALA A 29 15.96 -0.31 -6.79
CA ALA A 29 15.39 -1.38 -7.58
C ALA A 29 15.06 -2.61 -6.73
N LEU A 30 15.94 -2.99 -5.81
CA LEU A 30 15.69 -4.08 -4.88
C LEU A 30 14.48 -3.78 -4.00
N GLY A 31 14.39 -2.57 -3.43
CA GLY A 31 13.25 -2.13 -2.63
C GLY A 31 11.93 -2.22 -3.39
N LEU A 32 11.89 -1.68 -4.62
CA LEU A 32 10.72 -1.75 -5.50
C LEU A 32 10.34 -3.20 -5.87
N ALA A 33 11.32 -4.06 -6.15
CA ALA A 33 11.07 -5.46 -6.46
C ALA A 33 10.49 -6.21 -5.25
N THR A 34 11.02 -5.95 -4.05
CA THR A 34 10.49 -6.51 -2.80
C THR A 34 9.08 -6.01 -2.52
N ALA A 35 8.84 -4.70 -2.63
CA ALA A 35 7.50 -4.11 -2.46
C ALA A 35 6.49 -4.67 -3.47
N GLY A 36 6.90 -4.77 -4.75
CA GLY A 36 6.08 -5.39 -5.78
C GLY A 36 5.74 -6.85 -5.50
N GLY A 37 6.71 -7.64 -5.01
CA GLY A 37 6.46 -9.01 -4.57
C GLY A 37 5.48 -9.09 -3.41
N LEU A 38 5.59 -8.18 -2.43
CA LEU A 38 4.65 -8.10 -1.31
C LEU A 38 3.25 -7.67 -1.75
N HIS A 39 3.12 -6.79 -2.74
CA HIS A 39 1.82 -6.45 -3.33
C HIS A 39 1.19 -7.63 -4.08
N VAL A 40 1.97 -8.49 -4.74
CA VAL A 40 1.45 -9.75 -5.30
C VAL A 40 0.93 -10.66 -4.19
N ALA A 41 1.67 -10.80 -3.09
CA ALA A 41 1.21 -11.58 -1.94
C ALA A 41 -0.10 -11.00 -1.36
N ALA A 42 -0.18 -9.67 -1.20
CA ALA A 42 -1.40 -8.99 -0.77
C ALA A 42 -2.57 -9.21 -1.73
N ALA A 43 -2.33 -9.24 -3.04
CA ALA A 43 -3.36 -9.55 -4.03
C ALA A 43 -3.94 -10.96 -3.86
N VAL A 44 -3.10 -11.95 -3.51
CA VAL A 44 -3.55 -13.32 -3.21
C VAL A 44 -4.40 -13.35 -1.95
N ASP A 45 -3.99 -12.63 -0.90
CA ASP A 45 -4.75 -12.54 0.36
C ASP A 45 -6.12 -11.84 0.16
N HIS A 46 -6.25 -11.00 -0.87
CA HIS A 46 -7.47 -10.23 -1.17
C HIS A 46 -8.30 -10.82 -2.31
N LEU A 47 -8.05 -12.07 -2.74
CA LEU A 47 -8.88 -12.71 -3.77
C LEU A 47 -10.37 -12.77 -3.39
N SER A 48 -10.68 -12.85 -2.10
CA SER A 48 -12.06 -12.83 -1.59
C SER A 48 -12.63 -11.43 -1.36
N ALA A 49 -11.81 -10.37 -1.50
CA ALA A 49 -12.21 -8.98 -1.28
C ALA A 49 -12.62 -8.24 -2.58
N GLY A 50 -12.64 -8.96 -3.70
CA GLY A 50 -13.14 -8.48 -4.98
C GLY A 50 -12.06 -8.12 -6.01
N GLU A 51 -12.47 -8.12 -7.29
CA GLU A 51 -11.56 -7.97 -8.43
C GLU A 51 -10.82 -6.62 -8.45
N LEU A 52 -11.44 -5.56 -7.91
CA LEU A 52 -10.84 -4.22 -7.87
C LEU A 52 -9.61 -4.17 -6.95
N ALA A 53 -9.69 -4.77 -5.76
CA ALA A 53 -8.58 -4.80 -4.80
C ALA A 53 -7.40 -5.59 -5.39
N VAL A 54 -7.69 -6.78 -5.94
CA VAL A 54 -6.70 -7.63 -6.62
C VAL A 54 -6.06 -6.88 -7.79
N GLY A 55 -6.87 -6.27 -8.66
CA GLY A 55 -6.40 -5.51 -9.82
C GLY A 55 -5.51 -4.33 -9.43
N PHE A 56 -5.87 -3.59 -8.38
CA PHE A 56 -5.06 -2.49 -7.86
C PHE A 56 -3.69 -2.96 -7.35
N PHE A 57 -3.64 -4.04 -6.56
CA PHE A 57 -2.39 -4.58 -6.06
C PHE A 57 -1.50 -5.11 -7.18
N LEU A 58 -2.06 -5.82 -8.16
CA LEU A 58 -1.31 -6.34 -9.31
C LEU A 58 -0.79 -5.23 -10.22
N LEU A 59 -1.58 -4.17 -10.45
CA LEU A 59 -1.16 -3.01 -11.23
C LEU A 59 0.00 -2.29 -10.54
N THR A 60 -0.11 -2.10 -9.22
CA THR A 60 0.95 -1.52 -8.39
C THR A 60 2.23 -2.37 -8.46
N ALA A 61 2.11 -3.68 -8.29
CA ALA A 61 3.22 -4.62 -8.39
C ALA A 61 3.90 -4.57 -9.76
N LEU A 62 3.12 -4.51 -10.85
CA LEU A 62 3.65 -4.39 -12.21
C LEU A 62 4.40 -3.08 -12.42
N ALA A 63 3.84 -1.96 -11.94
CA ALA A 63 4.50 -0.65 -12.02
C ALA A 63 5.84 -0.65 -11.26
N GLN A 64 5.87 -1.24 -10.07
CA GLN A 64 7.09 -1.35 -9.26
C GLN A 64 8.13 -2.27 -9.90
N ALA A 65 7.72 -3.43 -10.41
CA ALA A 65 8.60 -4.35 -11.12
C ALA A 65 9.18 -3.73 -12.40
N GLY A 66 8.35 -3.02 -13.18
CA GLY A 66 8.78 -2.31 -14.38
C GLY A 66 9.79 -1.20 -14.06
N PHE A 67 9.54 -0.42 -13.01
CA PHE A 67 10.45 0.64 -12.59
C PHE A 67 11.76 0.09 -11.99
N ALA A 68 11.68 -1.01 -11.23
CA ALA A 68 12.85 -1.73 -10.73
C ALA A 68 13.74 -2.23 -11.89
N ALA A 69 13.14 -2.87 -12.90
CA ALA A 69 13.85 -3.33 -14.08
C ALA A 69 14.51 -2.17 -14.83
N TRP A 70 13.81 -1.04 -14.99
CA TRP A 70 14.37 0.16 -15.61
C TRP A 70 15.58 0.71 -14.84
N LEU A 71 15.53 0.74 -13.51
CA LEU A 71 16.66 1.17 -12.66
C LEU A 71 17.86 0.22 -12.78
N VAL A 72 17.63 -1.10 -12.80
CA VAL A 72 18.70 -2.10 -12.99
C VAL A 72 19.36 -1.94 -14.36
N LEU A 73 18.56 -1.81 -15.42
CA LEU A 73 19.07 -1.58 -16.77
C LEU A 73 19.85 -0.28 -16.86
N GLY A 74 19.37 0.79 -16.21
CA GLY A 74 20.09 2.06 -16.13
C GLY A 74 21.42 1.94 -15.40
N ALA A 75 21.45 1.26 -14.25
CA ALA A 75 22.67 1.01 -13.49
C ALA A 75 23.68 0.19 -14.31
N TRP A 76 23.22 -0.83 -15.03
CA TRP A 76 24.05 -1.69 -15.88
C TRP A 76 24.59 -0.95 -17.11
N ALA A 77 23.76 -0.15 -17.79
CA ALA A 77 24.17 0.76 -18.85
C ALA A 77 25.02 1.94 -18.34
N GLY A 78 25.12 2.11 -17.02
CA GLY A 78 25.83 3.19 -16.35
C GLY A 78 25.23 4.57 -16.64
N THR A 79 23.93 4.63 -16.89
CA THR A 79 23.13 5.86 -17.06
C THR A 79 22.53 6.29 -15.71
N ARG A 80 22.37 7.60 -15.53
CA ARG A 80 21.71 8.13 -14.34
C ARG A 80 20.20 8.13 -14.55
N ALA A 81 19.47 7.74 -13.51
CA ALA A 81 18.02 7.90 -13.48
C ALA A 81 17.68 9.40 -13.55
N GLY A 82 16.76 9.78 -14.43
CA GLY A 82 16.28 11.15 -14.51
C GLY A 82 15.51 11.55 -13.25
N ALA A 83 15.63 12.82 -12.83
CA ALA A 83 14.93 13.31 -11.65
C ALA A 83 13.39 13.25 -11.78
N GLY A 84 12.86 13.39 -13.00
CA GLY A 84 11.42 13.29 -13.28
C GLY A 84 10.84 11.92 -12.93
N PRO A 85 11.30 10.81 -13.56
CA PRO A 85 10.84 9.46 -13.24
C PRO A 85 11.05 9.07 -11.77
N VAL A 86 12.20 9.44 -11.17
CA VAL A 86 12.45 9.18 -9.74
C VAL A 86 11.48 9.98 -8.85
N GLY A 87 11.23 11.24 -9.17
CA GLY A 87 10.25 12.07 -8.46
C GLY A 87 8.82 11.54 -8.59
N LEU A 88 8.44 11.05 -9.77
CA LEU A 88 7.14 10.42 -9.98
C LEU A 88 6.99 9.13 -9.16
N ALA A 89 8.02 8.28 -9.15
CA ALA A 89 8.03 7.06 -8.35
C ALA A 89 7.94 7.38 -6.84
N LEU A 90 8.67 8.39 -6.36
CA LEU A 90 8.57 8.88 -4.98
C LEU A 90 7.15 9.33 -4.63
N LEU A 91 6.53 10.15 -5.49
CA LEU A 91 5.16 10.62 -5.28
C LEU A 91 4.16 9.47 -5.33
N GLY A 92 4.33 8.52 -6.25
CA GLY A 92 3.51 7.32 -6.35
C GLY A 92 3.57 6.49 -5.07
N THR A 93 4.76 6.14 -4.62
CA THR A 93 4.94 5.37 -3.37
C THR A 93 4.42 6.12 -2.14
N ALA A 94 4.69 7.42 -2.02
CA ALA A 94 4.16 8.23 -0.92
C ALA A 94 2.62 8.31 -0.97
N GLY A 95 2.04 8.40 -2.17
CA GLY A 95 0.60 8.36 -2.39
C GLY A 95 -0.01 7.03 -1.97
N LEU A 96 0.62 5.89 -2.31
CA LEU A 96 0.19 4.56 -1.88
C LEU A 96 0.19 4.43 -0.35
N LEU A 97 1.24 4.88 0.32
CA LEU A 97 1.29 4.90 1.79
C LEU A 97 0.20 5.79 2.39
N THR A 98 -0.06 6.95 1.80
CA THR A 98 -1.12 7.85 2.25
C THR A 98 -2.50 7.21 2.08
N LEU A 99 -2.74 6.56 0.94
CA LEU A 99 -3.97 5.81 0.69
C LEU A 99 -4.13 4.66 1.68
N TYR A 100 -3.06 3.92 1.97
CA TYR A 100 -3.06 2.85 2.97
C TYR A 100 -3.48 3.39 4.35
N VAL A 101 -2.86 4.46 4.82
CA VAL A 101 -3.21 5.07 6.12
C VAL A 101 -4.65 5.58 6.12
N LEU A 102 -5.08 6.27 5.06
CA LEU A 102 -6.45 6.79 4.97
C LEU A 102 -7.47 5.65 4.99
N ALA A 103 -7.24 4.60 4.21
CA ALA A 103 -8.07 3.41 4.17
C ALA A 103 -8.25 2.77 5.56
N HIS A 104 -7.16 2.62 6.33
CA HIS A 104 -7.18 2.01 7.65
C HIS A 104 -7.75 2.92 8.75
N THR A 105 -7.63 4.24 8.60
CA THR A 105 -8.07 5.20 9.64
C THR A 105 -9.52 5.62 9.50
N THR A 106 -10.07 5.63 8.29
CA THR A 106 -11.45 6.08 8.05
C THR A 106 -12.42 4.95 7.77
N GLY A 107 -11.98 3.69 7.82
CA GLY A 107 -12.78 2.54 7.38
C GLY A 107 -13.26 2.68 5.94
N LEU A 108 -12.51 3.42 5.09
CA LEU A 108 -12.94 3.72 3.72
C LEU A 108 -13.15 2.45 2.90
N LEU A 109 -12.40 1.38 3.22
CA LEU A 109 -12.55 0.07 2.59
C LEU A 109 -13.84 -0.66 3.01
N ASP A 110 -14.33 -0.45 4.23
CA ASP A 110 -15.59 -1.06 4.69
C ASP A 110 -16.78 -0.53 3.87
N ALA A 111 -16.74 0.75 3.47
CA ALA A 111 -17.76 1.35 2.61
C ALA A 111 -17.79 0.75 1.18
N PHE A 112 -16.66 0.23 0.69
CA PHE A 112 -16.57 -0.43 -0.62
C PHE A 112 -16.77 -1.95 -0.56
N ALA A 113 -16.48 -2.60 0.57
CA ALA A 113 -16.66 -4.04 0.77
C ALA A 113 -18.14 -4.48 0.74
N VAL A 114 -19.10 -3.57 0.98
CA VAL A 114 -20.54 -3.87 0.96
C VAL A 114 -21.08 -4.13 -0.46
N HIS A 115 -20.35 -3.78 -1.53
CA HIS A 115 -20.89 -3.85 -2.90
C HIS A 115 -20.85 -5.24 -3.58
N GLU A 116 -20.15 -6.25 -3.03
CA GLU A 116 -20.17 -7.61 -3.62
C GLU A 116 -21.25 -8.54 -3.03
N ALA A 117 -21.86 -8.21 -1.90
CA ALA A 117 -22.92 -9.04 -1.31
C ALA A 117 -24.29 -8.91 -2.03
N ALA A 118 -24.43 -7.99 -3.00
CA ALA A 118 -25.71 -7.63 -3.61
C ALA A 118 -25.87 -8.02 -5.10
N THR A 119 -25.13 -9.02 -5.59
CA THR A 119 -25.41 -9.60 -6.94
C THR A 119 -26.32 -10.83 -6.91
N GLY A 120 -26.89 -11.16 -5.75
CA GLY A 120 -28.02 -12.08 -5.67
C GLY A 120 -29.22 -11.45 -6.38
N HIS A 121 -29.53 -11.96 -7.57
CA HIS A 121 -30.68 -11.53 -8.37
C HIS A 121 -31.94 -11.53 -7.49
N ALA A 122 -32.51 -10.34 -7.27
CA ALA A 122 -33.88 -10.23 -6.82
C ALA A 122 -34.76 -10.82 -7.93
N HIS A 123 -35.14 -12.09 -7.78
CA HIS A 123 -36.27 -12.62 -8.51
C HIS A 123 -37.49 -11.85 -8.05
N ASP A 124 -37.82 -10.78 -8.77
CA ASP A 124 -39.12 -10.14 -8.71
C ASP A 124 -40.12 -11.19 -9.23
N VAL A 125 -40.71 -11.95 -8.30
CA VAL A 125 -41.77 -12.93 -8.59
C VAL A 125 -43.06 -12.12 -8.64
N PRO A 126 -43.65 -11.88 -9.83
CA PRO A 126 -44.88 -11.11 -9.92
C PRO A 126 -46.00 -11.91 -9.23
N GLY A 127 -46.61 -11.34 -8.20
CA GLY A 127 -47.74 -11.95 -7.49
C GLY A 127 -47.53 -12.29 -6.01
N ARG A 128 -46.38 -11.97 -5.41
CA ARG A 128 -46.28 -11.92 -3.94
C ARG A 128 -46.82 -10.58 -3.45
N GLU A 129 -48.10 -10.57 -3.05
CA GLU A 129 -48.52 -9.64 -2.01
C GLU A 129 -47.62 -9.93 -0.80
N THR A 130 -46.70 -9.02 -0.51
CA THR A 130 -45.97 -9.02 0.76
C THR A 130 -47.02 -8.81 1.84
N VAL A 131 -47.54 -9.92 2.37
CA VAL A 131 -48.45 -9.90 3.51
C VAL A 131 -47.69 -9.12 4.58
N ALA A 132 -48.22 -7.96 4.95
CA ALA A 132 -47.54 -7.02 5.84
C ALA A 132 -47.24 -7.62 7.22
N VAL A 133 -47.74 -8.83 7.47
CA VAL A 133 -47.65 -9.64 8.68
C VAL A 133 -47.13 -11.02 8.29
N ASP A 134 -46.08 -11.49 8.95
CA ASP A 134 -45.63 -12.88 8.83
C ASP A 134 -46.75 -13.82 9.32
N PRO A 135 -47.25 -14.76 8.49
CA PRO A 135 -48.34 -15.65 8.87
C PRO A 135 -47.96 -16.68 9.95
N VAL A 136 -46.67 -16.89 10.22
CA VAL A 136 -46.20 -17.84 11.24
C VAL A 136 -46.04 -17.15 12.60
N THR A 137 -45.52 -15.92 12.63
CA THR A 137 -45.25 -15.20 13.89
C THR A 137 -46.27 -14.11 14.20
N GLY A 138 -47.09 -13.70 13.24
CA GLY A 138 -48.07 -12.62 13.40
C GLY A 138 -47.46 -11.22 13.49
N VAL A 139 -46.15 -11.08 13.23
CA VAL A 139 -45.43 -9.80 13.38
C VAL A 139 -45.51 -9.00 12.08
N ARG A 140 -45.81 -7.70 12.19
CA ARG A 140 -45.76 -6.77 11.07
C ARG A 140 -44.32 -6.44 10.70
N PHE A 141 -43.96 -6.60 9.43
CA PHE A 141 -42.59 -6.30 8.95
C PHE A 141 -42.20 -4.81 9.13
N ALA A 142 -43.18 -3.90 9.21
CA ALA A 142 -42.94 -2.48 9.45
C ALA A 142 -42.55 -2.14 10.90
N ASP A 143 -42.87 -3.01 11.86
CA ASP A 143 -42.63 -2.77 13.29
C ASP A 143 -41.22 -3.23 13.74
N GLY A 144 -40.43 -3.80 12.81
CA GLY A 144 -39.09 -4.34 13.07
C GLY A 144 -39.14 -5.70 13.75
N MET A 145 -38.39 -6.67 13.23
CA MET A 145 -38.25 -7.98 13.87
C MET A 145 -37.29 -7.87 15.07
N PRO A 146 -37.72 -8.23 16.30
CA PRO A 146 -36.78 -8.36 17.41
C PRO A 146 -35.77 -9.47 17.08
N VAL A 147 -34.47 -9.15 17.14
CA VAL A 147 -33.40 -10.11 16.92
C VAL A 147 -33.39 -11.08 18.10
N GLY A 148 -34.05 -12.23 17.93
CA GLY A 148 -34.12 -13.27 18.96
C GLY A 148 -32.80 -14.03 19.05
N SER A 149 -32.23 -14.12 20.25
CA SER A 149 -31.01 -14.89 20.55
C SER A 149 -31.22 -16.41 20.62
N ALA A 150 -32.40 -16.91 20.22
CA ALA A 150 -32.71 -18.33 20.29
C ALA A 150 -33.60 -18.73 19.11
N GLY A 151 -33.01 -19.47 18.19
CA GLY A 151 -33.61 -20.02 16.98
C GLY A 151 -32.51 -20.60 16.08
N PRO A 152 -32.83 -21.42 15.06
CA PRO A 152 -31.82 -21.97 14.14
C PRO A 152 -31.09 -20.89 13.32
N VAL A 153 -31.55 -19.63 13.38
CA VAL A 153 -30.88 -18.42 12.87
C VAL A 153 -30.76 -17.39 14.00
N ALA A 154 -30.34 -17.82 15.19
CA ALA A 154 -29.93 -16.91 16.24
C ALA A 154 -28.66 -16.20 15.78
N MET A 155 -28.80 -14.95 15.34
CA MET A 155 -27.70 -13.99 15.36
C MET A 155 -27.52 -13.60 16.82
N ASP A 156 -27.03 -14.54 17.64
CA ASP A 156 -26.34 -14.17 18.87
C ASP A 156 -25.41 -13.03 18.50
N GLY A 157 -25.33 -12.00 19.35
CA GLY A 157 -24.54 -10.79 19.18
C GLY A 157 -23.03 -11.05 19.10
N LEU A 158 -22.63 -11.95 18.19
CA LEU A 158 -21.35 -11.99 17.55
C LEU A 158 -21.09 -10.55 17.14
N PRO A 159 -20.02 -9.93 17.66
CA PRO A 159 -19.62 -8.62 17.16
C PRO A 159 -19.67 -8.71 15.64
N ALA A 160 -20.24 -7.69 14.98
CA ALA A 160 -20.13 -7.52 13.55
C ALA A 160 -18.74 -8.01 13.20
N SER A 161 -18.64 -9.05 12.36
CA SER A 161 -17.37 -9.64 12.04
C SER A 161 -16.51 -8.53 11.44
N SER A 162 -15.77 -7.84 12.30
CA SER A 162 -14.41 -7.45 12.04
C SER A 162 -13.77 -8.79 11.77
N ALA A 163 -13.95 -9.29 10.53
CA ALA A 163 -13.02 -10.19 9.93
C ALA A 163 -11.70 -9.45 10.16
N GLY A 164 -10.99 -9.87 11.21
CA GLY A 164 -9.72 -9.29 11.58
C GLY A 164 -8.95 -9.28 10.28
N HIS A 165 -8.59 -8.07 9.85
CA HIS A 165 -7.95 -7.89 8.56
C HIS A 165 -6.84 -8.94 8.47
N GLY A 166 -6.80 -9.67 7.35
CA GLY A 166 -5.83 -10.75 7.14
C GLY A 166 -4.40 -10.31 7.49
N PRO A 167 -3.49 -11.27 7.69
CA PRO A 167 -2.31 -11.16 8.55
C PRO A 167 -1.66 -9.78 8.51
N GLU A 168 -1.83 -9.00 9.58
CA GLU A 168 -1.26 -7.64 9.78
C GLU A 168 0.24 -7.57 9.46
N ALA A 169 0.93 -8.71 9.55
CA ALA A 169 2.33 -8.88 9.18
C ALA A 169 2.64 -8.54 7.71
N VAL A 170 1.77 -8.89 6.75
CA VAL A 170 1.99 -8.60 5.32
C VAL A 170 1.83 -7.10 5.08
N GLY A 171 0.77 -6.48 5.61
CA GLY A 171 0.58 -5.02 5.54
C GLY A 171 1.75 -4.26 6.16
N THR A 172 2.20 -4.67 7.35
CA THR A 172 3.36 -4.08 8.02
C THR A 172 4.64 -4.24 7.20
N ALA A 173 4.85 -5.41 6.59
CA ALA A 173 6.00 -5.67 5.73
C ALA A 173 5.98 -4.82 4.46
N VAL A 174 4.82 -4.65 3.81
CA VAL A 174 4.63 -3.74 2.66
C VAL A 174 5.04 -2.33 3.06
N VAL A 175 4.46 -1.80 4.14
CA VAL A 175 4.77 -0.44 4.61
C VAL A 175 6.25 -0.26 4.89
N ALA A 176 6.89 -1.20 5.57
CA ALA A 176 8.33 -1.15 5.84
C ALA A 176 9.16 -1.16 4.54
N ALA A 177 8.82 -2.01 3.57
CA ALA A 177 9.48 -2.08 2.28
C ALA A 177 9.31 -0.77 1.47
N GLU A 178 8.12 -0.17 1.48
CA GLU A 178 7.85 1.11 0.81
C GLU A 178 8.65 2.26 1.44
N LEU A 179 8.74 2.31 2.77
CA LEU A 179 9.53 3.34 3.46
C LEU A 179 11.02 3.25 3.14
N LEU A 180 11.59 2.03 3.11
CA LEU A 180 12.98 1.81 2.68
C LEU A 180 13.17 2.20 1.21
N THR A 181 12.19 1.91 0.37
CA THR A 181 12.19 2.28 -1.05
C THR A 181 12.15 3.79 -1.25
N LEU A 182 11.33 4.52 -0.48
CA LEU A 182 11.30 5.99 -0.48
C LEU A 182 12.66 6.58 -0.12
N ALA A 183 13.32 6.05 0.92
CA ALA A 183 14.64 6.51 1.32
C ALA A 183 15.68 6.29 0.20
N ALA A 184 15.65 5.12 -0.44
CA ALA A 184 16.55 4.79 -1.54
C ALA A 184 16.30 5.67 -2.78
N LEU A 185 15.03 5.92 -3.14
CA LEU A 185 14.65 6.80 -4.25
C LEU A 185 15.01 8.26 -3.95
N ALA A 186 14.82 8.74 -2.71
CA ALA A 186 15.20 10.09 -2.32
C ALA A 186 16.72 10.30 -2.45
N ALA A 187 17.53 9.27 -2.18
CA ALA A 187 18.98 9.33 -2.36
C ALA A 187 19.39 9.55 -3.84
N LEU A 188 18.55 9.17 -4.80
CA LEU A 188 18.76 9.36 -6.24
C LEU A 188 18.43 10.78 -6.73
N LEU A 189 17.73 11.59 -5.93
CA LEU A 189 17.42 12.96 -6.31
C LEU A 189 18.65 13.88 -6.29
N PRO A 190 18.68 14.94 -7.13
CA PRO A 190 19.66 16.02 -7.02
C PRO A 190 19.62 16.65 -5.62
N ALA A 191 20.75 17.19 -5.15
CA ALA A 191 20.90 17.76 -3.80
C ALA A 191 19.74 18.68 -3.32
N PRO A 192 19.22 19.66 -4.11
CA PRO A 192 18.12 20.49 -3.66
C PRO A 192 16.80 19.73 -3.51
N GLY A 193 16.54 18.72 -4.37
CA GLY A 193 15.35 17.88 -4.30
C GLY A 193 15.43 16.84 -3.19
N ARG A 194 16.62 16.24 -3.01
CA ARG A 194 16.88 15.23 -1.96
C ARG A 194 16.62 15.79 -0.57
N ARG A 195 17.10 17.00 -0.27
CA ARG A 195 16.87 17.61 1.05
C ARG A 195 15.38 17.82 1.32
N ARG A 196 14.65 18.39 0.35
CA ARG A 196 13.20 18.60 0.49
C ARG A 196 12.44 17.29 0.65
N ALA A 197 12.81 16.25 -0.08
CA ALA A 197 12.19 14.93 0.04
C ALA A 197 12.43 14.33 1.44
N LEU A 198 13.67 14.40 1.94
CA LEU A 198 13.99 13.91 3.29
C LEU A 198 13.28 14.73 4.38
N ASP A 199 13.27 16.06 4.26
CA ASP A 199 12.55 16.94 5.19
C ASP A 199 11.05 16.59 5.22
N ALA A 200 10.43 16.35 4.05
CA ALA A 200 9.04 15.92 3.96
C ALA A 200 8.80 14.54 4.58
N LEU A 201 9.68 13.56 4.35
CA LEU A 201 9.59 12.24 4.97
C LEU A 201 9.70 12.30 6.50
N VAL A 202 10.57 13.16 7.03
CA VAL A 202 10.69 13.38 8.48
C VAL A 202 9.43 14.03 9.04
N VAL A 203 8.86 15.03 8.36
CA VAL A 203 7.59 15.64 8.77
C VAL A 203 6.47 14.61 8.77
N LEU A 204 6.36 13.80 7.71
CA LEU A 204 5.35 12.74 7.62
C LEU A 204 5.52 11.70 8.74
N ALA A 205 6.74 11.26 9.01
CA ALA A 205 7.03 10.33 10.11
C ALA A 205 6.68 10.94 11.47
N GLY A 206 7.00 12.22 11.70
CA GLY A 206 6.64 12.95 12.91
C GLY A 206 5.13 13.11 13.09
N VAL A 207 4.41 13.41 12.02
CA VAL A 207 2.94 13.49 12.03
C VAL A 207 2.32 12.12 12.30
N ALA A 208 2.77 11.06 11.61
CA ALA A 208 2.30 9.70 11.86
C ALA A 208 2.54 9.28 13.32
N TRP A 209 3.72 9.57 13.86
CA TRP A 209 4.04 9.30 15.26
C TRP A 209 3.13 10.09 16.22
N ALA A 210 2.87 11.37 15.96
CA ALA A 210 1.98 12.18 16.77
C ALA A 210 0.53 11.67 16.74
N LEU A 211 0.02 11.33 15.55
CA LEU A 211 -1.34 10.79 15.39
C LEU A 211 -1.50 9.44 16.09
N TRP A 212 -0.48 8.58 16.04
CA TRP A 212 -0.43 7.35 16.81
C TRP A 212 -0.45 7.62 18.32
N LEU A 213 0.40 8.54 18.80
CA LEU A 213 0.47 8.90 20.22
C LEU A 213 -0.87 9.44 20.75
N THR A 214 -1.64 10.14 19.90
CA THR A 214 -2.96 10.67 20.26
C THR A 214 -4.11 9.68 20.12
N GLY A 215 -3.84 8.42 19.74
CA GLY A 215 -4.88 7.39 19.53
C GLY A 215 -5.74 7.64 18.29
N VAL A 216 -5.26 8.43 17.32
CA VAL A 216 -5.97 8.64 16.05
C VAL A 216 -5.67 7.51 15.07
N LEU A 217 -4.48 6.90 15.15
CA LEU A 217 -4.07 5.76 14.32
C LEU A 217 -4.12 4.40 15.07
N GLY A 218 -4.62 4.37 16.31
CA GLY A 218 -4.57 3.18 17.18
C GLY A 218 -5.67 3.15 18.23
#